data_AF-A0A7Z7G306-F1
#
_entry.id   AF-A0A7Z7G306-F1
#
_cell.length_a   1.000
_cell.length_b   1.000
_cell.length_c   1.000
_cell.angle_alpha   90.00
_cell.angle_beta   90.00
_cell.angle_gamma   90.00
#
_symmetry.space_group_name_H-M   'P 1'
#
loop_
_entity.id
_entity.type
_entity.pdbx_description
1 polymer ?
#
loop_
_entity_poly.entity_id
_entity_poly.type
_entity_poly.pdbx_seq_one_letter_code
_entity_poly.pdbx_strand_id
1 'polypeptide(L)'
;MNWHQLHTGKTLQQRLAEFQGHLAELNAPLSGLEPGIIRKVYPRNFIKVNRQLFIPLSLFSIRVFDVPRARRGIRVGIRTVFPSRNAFNNIRLVGVGLDYIELQGKGKFSSRILFPLTQVESIYRPTNKKKK
;
A
#
# COMPACT_ATOMS: atom_id res chain seq x y z
N MET A 1 14.34 11.01 -11.22
CA MET A 1 13.10 11.43 -10.53
C MET A 1 13.41 11.53 -9.03
N ASN A 2 13.14 12.68 -8.41
CA ASN A 2 13.47 12.95 -7.01
C ASN A 2 12.33 12.45 -6.10
N TRP A 3 12.66 11.87 -4.94
CA TRP A 3 11.73 11.36 -3.93
C TRP A 3 10.69 12.39 -3.52
N HIS A 4 11.09 13.66 -3.47
CA HIS A 4 10.21 14.76 -3.04
C HIS A 4 8.98 14.92 -3.94
N GLN A 5 9.06 14.49 -5.20
CA GLN A 5 7.94 14.56 -6.16
C GLN A 5 6.87 13.49 -5.93
N LEU A 6 7.07 12.58 -4.97
CA LEU A 6 6.13 11.52 -4.61
C LEU A 6 5.30 11.85 -3.35
N HIS A 7 5.58 12.97 -2.68
CA HIS A 7 4.79 13.35 -1.51
C HIS A 7 3.35 13.67 -1.92
N THR A 8 2.39 13.06 -1.22
CA THR A 8 0.97 13.24 -1.50
C THR A 8 0.33 14.33 -0.62
N GLY A 9 0.95 14.64 0.52
CA GLY A 9 0.37 15.54 1.54
C GLY A 9 -0.87 14.96 2.25
N LYS A 10 -1.17 13.68 2.05
CA LYS A 10 -2.37 13.01 2.59
C LYS A 10 -2.00 12.00 3.65
N THR A 11 -2.92 11.79 4.60
CA THR A 11 -2.92 10.62 5.48
C THR A 11 -3.45 9.39 4.75
N LEU A 12 -3.20 8.21 5.33
CA LEU A 12 -3.71 6.93 4.86
C LEU A 12 -5.24 6.96 4.83
N GLN A 13 -5.85 7.55 5.86
CA GLN A 13 -7.29 7.69 5.96
C GLN A 13 -7.87 8.51 4.80
N GLN A 14 -7.28 9.68 4.53
CA GLN A 14 -7.68 10.53 3.39
C GLN A 14 -7.47 9.82 2.06
N ARG A 15 -6.35 9.12 1.90
CA ARG A 15 -6.07 8.37 0.67
C ARG A 15 -7.05 7.22 0.46
N LEU A 16 -7.42 6.50 1.52
CA LEU A 16 -8.43 5.43 1.46
C LEU A 16 -9.81 5.98 1.12
N ALA A 17 -10.15 7.19 1.53
CA ALA A 17 -11.44 7.82 1.19
C ALA A 17 -11.64 7.94 -0.32
N GLU A 18 -10.56 8.19 -1.07
CA GLU A 18 -10.57 8.22 -2.55
C GLU A 18 -10.79 6.83 -3.16
N PHE A 19 -10.56 5.78 -2.40
CA PHE A 19 -10.77 4.39 -2.80
C PHE A 19 -12.09 3.80 -2.30
N GLN A 20 -12.98 4.61 -1.71
CA GLN A 20 -14.31 4.12 -1.35
C GLN A 20 -15.01 3.55 -2.59
N GLY A 21 -15.68 2.40 -2.43
CA GLY A 21 -16.30 1.64 -3.50
C GLY A 21 -15.37 0.69 -4.27
N HIS A 22 -14.05 0.75 -4.06
CA HIS A 22 -13.12 -0.18 -4.69
C HIS A 22 -13.01 -1.50 -3.92
N LEU A 23 -12.68 -2.57 -4.64
CA LEU A 23 -12.30 -3.84 -4.04
C LEU A 23 -10.93 -3.71 -3.37
N ALA A 24 -10.82 -4.23 -2.15
CA ALA A 24 -9.58 -4.23 -1.38
C ALA A 24 -9.33 -5.58 -0.71
N GLU A 25 -8.08 -6.00 -0.74
CA GLU A 25 -7.53 -7.11 0.04
C GLU A 25 -6.79 -6.52 1.24
N LEU A 26 -7.22 -6.90 2.45
CA LEU A 26 -6.65 -6.44 3.70
C LEU A 26 -5.71 -7.52 4.24
N ASN A 27 -4.42 -7.20 4.36
CA ASN A 27 -3.45 -8.09 5.00
C ASN A 27 -3.28 -7.68 6.47
N ALA A 28 -3.55 -8.60 7.39
CA ALA A 28 -3.48 -8.39 8.83
C ALA A 28 -2.70 -9.52 9.52
N PRO A 29 -2.20 -9.31 10.75
CA PRO A 29 -1.41 -10.29 11.51
C PRO A 29 -2.01 -11.70 11.66
N LEU A 30 -3.32 -11.86 11.47
CA LEU A 30 -4.06 -13.11 11.68
C LEU A 30 -5.04 -13.44 10.52
N SER A 31 -4.82 -12.92 9.30
CA SER A 31 -5.88 -12.96 8.27
C SER A 31 -5.74 -14.05 7.20
N GLY A 32 -6.81 -14.84 7.05
CA GLY A 32 -7.30 -15.41 5.79
C GLY A 32 -8.53 -14.64 5.28
N LEU A 33 -8.44 -13.30 5.26
CA LEU A 33 -9.56 -12.44 4.89
C LEU A 33 -9.75 -12.45 3.37
N GLU A 34 -10.96 -12.81 2.95
CA GLU A 34 -11.37 -12.63 1.56
C GLU A 34 -11.38 -11.14 1.17
N PRO A 35 -10.97 -10.80 -0.07
CA PRO A 35 -11.12 -9.46 -0.61
C PRO A 35 -12.55 -8.92 -0.46
N GLY A 36 -12.68 -7.60 -0.27
CA GLY A 36 -13.96 -6.96 -0.01
C GLY A 36 -14.02 -5.51 -0.45
N ILE A 37 -15.23 -5.01 -0.71
CA ILE A 37 -15.42 -3.61 -1.09
C ILE A 37 -15.21 -2.70 0.12
N ILE A 38 -14.44 -1.62 -0.05
CA ILE A 38 -14.36 -0.51 0.90
C ILE A 38 -15.71 0.23 0.89
N ARG A 39 -16.62 -0.18 1.76
CA ARG A 39 -17.98 0.37 1.81
C ARG A 39 -18.02 1.78 2.38
N LYS A 40 -17.18 2.05 3.38
CA LYS A 40 -17.12 3.35 4.04
C LYS A 40 -15.73 3.60 4.59
N VAL A 41 -15.26 4.83 4.45
CA VAL A 41 -14.08 5.35 5.15
C VAL A 41 -14.57 6.39 6.14
N TYR A 42 -14.35 6.14 7.43
CA TYR A 42 -14.73 7.11 8.46
C TYR A 42 -13.73 8.27 8.47
N PRO A 43 -14.10 9.47 8.96
CA PRO A 43 -13.17 10.59 9.03
C PRO A 43 -11.89 10.28 9.83
N ARG A 44 -11.98 9.34 10.77
CA ARG A 44 -10.87 8.90 11.62
C ARG A 44 -10.91 7.39 11.83
N ASN A 45 -9.73 6.81 12.01
CA ASN A 45 -9.42 5.49 12.58
C ASN A 45 -9.94 4.25 11.85
N PHE A 46 -11.08 4.31 11.15
CA PHE A 46 -11.77 3.10 10.70
C PHE A 46 -12.11 3.12 9.20
N ILE A 47 -12.08 1.92 8.62
CA ILE A 47 -12.71 1.61 7.33
C ILE A 47 -13.68 0.43 7.51
N LYS A 48 -14.74 0.39 6.70
CA LYS A 48 -15.70 -0.71 6.66
C LYS A 48 -15.50 -1.56 5.41
N VAL A 49 -15.13 -2.82 5.59
CA VAL A 49 -14.94 -3.82 4.51
C VAL A 49 -15.66 -5.11 4.92
N ASN A 50 -16.42 -5.73 4.01
CA ASN A 50 -17.15 -6.98 4.28
C ASN A 50 -17.97 -6.99 5.60
N ARG A 51 -18.67 -5.88 5.88
CA ARG A 51 -19.46 -5.63 7.12
C ARG A 51 -18.65 -5.50 8.42
N GLN A 52 -17.32 -5.65 8.38
CA GLN A 52 -16.42 -5.49 9.51
C GLN A 52 -15.74 -4.12 9.50
N LEU A 53 -15.29 -3.66 10.66
CA LEU A 53 -14.50 -2.45 10.83
C LEU A 53 -13.03 -2.81 11.01
N PHE A 54 -12.15 -2.10 10.33
CA PHE A 54 -10.71 -2.28 10.41
C PHE A 54 -10.04 -0.96 10.73
N ILE A 55 -8.93 -1.02 11.48
CA ILE A 55 -8.06 0.13 11.73
C ILE A 55 -6.93 0.09 10.70
N PRO A 56 -6.90 0.99 9.70
CA PRO A 56 -5.93 0.90 8.60
C PRO A 56 -4.47 0.86 9.04
N LEU A 57 -4.13 1.63 10.08
CA LEU A 57 -2.76 1.75 10.58
C LEU A 57 -2.26 0.52 11.34
N SER A 58 -3.16 -0.40 11.74
CA SER A 58 -2.80 -1.67 12.37
C SER A 58 -2.70 -2.85 11.37
N LEU A 59 -3.03 -2.62 10.10
CA LEU A 59 -2.92 -3.62 9.05
C LEU A 59 -1.49 -3.68 8.51
N PHE A 60 -1.04 -4.85 8.06
CA PHE A 60 0.25 -5.02 7.40
C PHE A 60 0.29 -4.26 6.07
N SER A 61 -0.77 -4.41 5.27
CA SER A 61 -0.94 -3.67 4.02
C SER A 61 -2.38 -3.69 3.55
N ILE A 62 -2.76 -2.71 2.73
CA ILE A 62 -4.08 -2.65 2.08
C ILE A 62 -3.85 -2.61 0.58
N ARG A 63 -4.27 -3.66 -0.14
CA ARG A 63 -4.20 -3.70 -1.60
C ARG A 63 -5.55 -3.33 -2.19
N VAL A 64 -5.62 -2.23 -2.93
CA VAL A 64 -6.81 -1.77 -3.63
C VAL A 64 -6.71 -2.10 -5.11
N PHE A 65 -7.75 -2.69 -5.69
CA PHE A 65 -7.82 -3.11 -7.08
C PHE A 65 -8.49 -2.07 -7.98
N ASP A 66 -8.38 -2.28 -9.29
CA ASP A 66 -8.95 -1.44 -10.35
C ASP A 66 -8.50 0.03 -10.30
N VAL A 67 -7.36 0.30 -9.66
CA VAL A 67 -6.75 1.62 -9.62
C VAL A 67 -5.81 1.80 -10.82
N PRO A 68 -6.00 2.86 -11.65
CA PRO A 68 -5.15 3.12 -12.80
C PRO A 68 -3.66 3.17 -12.48
N ARG A 69 -2.81 2.73 -13.40
CA ARG A 69 -1.35 2.73 -13.19
C ARG A 69 -0.81 4.14 -12.97
N ALA A 70 0.18 4.26 -12.09
CA ALA A 70 0.77 5.57 -11.79
C ALA A 70 1.67 5.98 -12.96
N ARG A 71 1.47 7.18 -13.49
CA ARG A 71 2.36 7.75 -14.51
C ARG A 71 3.78 7.94 -13.97
N ARG A 72 3.89 8.30 -12.69
CA ARG A 72 5.15 8.59 -12.00
C ARG A 72 5.50 7.51 -10.97
N GLY A 73 6.76 7.40 -10.60
CA GLY A 73 7.21 6.44 -9.58
C GLY A 73 8.66 6.00 -9.76
N ILE A 74 9.25 5.49 -8.67
CA ILE A 74 10.65 5.05 -8.60
C ILE A 74 10.72 3.59 -8.15
N ARG A 75 11.69 2.84 -8.69
CA ARG A 75 11.90 1.44 -8.30
C ARG A 75 12.67 1.37 -6.99
N VAL A 76 12.10 0.68 -6.01
CA VAL A 76 12.63 0.52 -4.66
C VAL A 76 12.48 -0.92 -4.19
N GLY A 77 13.22 -1.29 -3.14
CA GLY A 77 12.88 -2.43 -2.29
C GLY A 77 12.33 -1.92 -0.95
N ILE A 78 11.32 -2.59 -0.42
CA ILE A 78 10.74 -2.32 0.91
C ILE A 78 11.17 -3.42 1.87
N ARG A 79 11.69 -3.07 3.05
CA ARG A 79 11.79 -3.98 4.20
C ARG A 79 10.60 -3.71 5.11
N THR A 80 9.88 -4.75 5.48
CA THR A 80 8.67 -4.68 6.32
C THR A 80 8.94 -5.29 7.67
N VAL A 81 8.21 -4.84 8.69
CA VAL A 81 8.30 -5.39 10.07
C VAL A 81 7.76 -6.81 10.17
N PHE A 82 6.94 -7.22 9.20
CA PHE A 82 6.39 -8.57 9.09
C PHE A 82 7.09 -9.35 7.97
N PRO A 83 7.04 -10.71 7.97
CA PRO A 83 7.70 -11.51 6.96
C PRO A 83 7.11 -11.32 5.55
N SER A 84 7.74 -10.50 4.71
CA SER A 84 7.36 -10.34 3.30
C SER A 84 8.28 -11.08 2.32
N ARG A 85 9.38 -11.65 2.82
CA ARG A 85 10.49 -12.18 2.00
C ARG A 85 10.86 -11.15 0.92
N ASN A 86 10.93 -11.57 -0.34
CA ASN A 86 11.30 -10.73 -1.48
C ASN A 86 10.10 -10.14 -2.26
N ALA A 87 8.87 -10.21 -1.74
CA ALA A 87 7.66 -9.80 -2.47
C ALA A 87 7.75 -8.34 -2.97
N PHE A 88 8.30 -7.47 -2.13
CA PHE A 88 8.42 -6.03 -2.37
C PHE A 88 9.82 -5.60 -2.82
N ASN A 89 10.66 -6.54 -3.26
CA ASN A 89 11.91 -6.19 -3.94
C ASN A 89 11.62 -5.64 -5.35
N ASN A 90 12.30 -4.58 -5.76
CA ASN A 90 12.14 -3.93 -7.07
C ASN A 90 10.66 -3.59 -7.43
N ILE A 91 9.93 -3.03 -6.47
CA ILE A 91 8.56 -2.53 -6.66
C ILE A 91 8.57 -1.03 -6.96
N ARG A 92 7.55 -0.52 -7.64
CA ARG A 92 7.47 0.91 -7.97
C ARG A 92 6.76 1.63 -6.82
N LEU A 93 7.49 2.46 -6.08
CA LEU A 93 6.94 3.44 -5.14
C LEU A 93 6.33 4.59 -5.94
N VAL A 94 5.08 4.92 -5.65
CA VAL A 94 4.28 5.90 -6.41
C VAL A 94 3.72 7.02 -5.55
N GLY A 95 3.78 6.89 -4.22
CA GLY A 95 3.37 7.94 -3.29
C GLY A 95 4.00 7.75 -1.92
N VAL A 96 4.27 8.86 -1.25
CA VAL A 96 4.67 8.93 0.17
C VAL A 96 3.69 9.87 0.86
N GLY A 97 2.82 9.33 1.69
CA GLY A 97 1.91 10.10 2.52
C GLY A 97 2.54 10.54 3.83
N LEU A 98 1.69 11.08 4.71
CA LEU A 98 2.10 11.52 6.05
C LEU A 98 2.37 10.33 6.98
N ASP A 99 1.61 9.26 6.85
CA ASP A 99 1.61 8.06 7.71
C ASP A 99 1.59 6.75 6.89
N TYR A 100 1.80 6.83 5.57
CA TYR A 100 1.84 5.64 4.70
C TYR A 100 2.77 5.81 3.48
N ILE A 101 3.11 4.70 2.83
CA ILE A 101 3.63 4.69 1.45
C ILE A 101 2.69 3.96 0.51
N GLU A 102 2.73 4.35 -0.76
CA GLU A 102 1.93 3.76 -1.83
C GLU A 102 2.80 3.10 -2.88
N LEU A 103 2.57 1.82 -3.12
CA LEU A 103 3.27 1.03 -4.12
C LEU A 103 2.32 0.68 -5.27
N GLN A 104 2.87 0.59 -6.48
CA GLN A 104 2.19 -0.03 -7.61
C GLN A 104 2.24 -1.55 -7.44
N GLY A 105 1.08 -2.19 -7.33
CA GLY A 105 0.98 -3.65 -7.34
C GLY A 105 1.54 -4.26 -8.62
N LYS A 106 2.19 -5.43 -8.49
CA LYS A 106 2.64 -6.25 -9.62
C LYS A 106 1.51 -7.21 -10.02
N GLY A 107 1.46 -7.58 -11.31
CA GLY A 107 0.52 -8.58 -11.83
C GLY A 107 -0.41 -8.05 -12.93
N LYS A 108 -1.37 -8.91 -13.31
CA LYS A 108 -2.33 -8.66 -14.39
C LYS A 108 -3.30 -7.52 -14.03
N PHE A 109 -3.80 -7.51 -12.80
CA PHE A 109 -4.75 -6.50 -12.32
C PHE A 109 -4.04 -5.27 -11.77
N SER A 110 -4.43 -4.09 -12.26
CA SER A 110 -3.90 -2.83 -11.78
C SER A 110 -4.34 -2.62 -10.34
N SER A 111 -3.36 -2.43 -9.46
CA SER A 111 -3.61 -2.26 -8.02
C SER A 111 -2.63 -1.29 -7.38
N ARG A 112 -3.05 -0.74 -6.25
CA ARG A 112 -2.23 0.02 -5.31
C ARG A 112 -2.10 -0.74 -4.02
N ILE A 113 -0.89 -0.76 -3.45
CA ILE A 113 -0.65 -1.35 -2.15
C ILE A 113 -0.24 -0.22 -1.21
N LEU A 114 -1.07 0.04 -0.21
CA LEU A 114 -0.86 1.05 0.81
C LEU A 114 -0.26 0.36 2.03
N PHE A 115 0.89 0.86 2.49
CA PHE A 115 1.57 0.41 3.69
C PHE A 115 1.53 1.52 4.73
N PRO A 116 0.96 1.29 5.92
CA PRO A 116 1.22 2.17 7.05
C PRO A 116 2.73 2.27 7.29
N LEU A 117 3.24 3.46 7.62
CA LEU A 117 4.67 3.64 7.89
C LEU A 117 5.15 2.79 9.08
N THR A 118 4.26 2.51 10.04
CA THR A 118 4.51 1.61 11.17
C THR A 118 4.86 0.18 10.74
N GLN A 119 4.55 -0.21 9.49
CA GLN A 119 4.83 -1.53 8.94
C GLN A 119 6.08 -1.57 8.05
N VAL A 120 6.78 -0.44 7.90
CA VAL A 120 7.94 -0.29 7.02
C VAL A 120 9.19 -0.04 7.87
N GLU A 121 10.17 -0.94 7.78
CA GLU A 121 11.46 -0.77 8.45
C GLU A 121 12.39 0.14 7.66
N SER A 122 12.48 -0.06 6.35
CA SER A 122 13.31 0.77 5.48
C SER A 122 12.91 0.68 4.02
N ILE A 123 13.29 1.69 3.26
CA ILE A 123 13.18 1.71 1.81
C ILE A 123 14.57 1.85 1.20
N TYR A 124 14.93 0.96 0.29
CA TYR A 124 16.26 0.91 -0.32
C TYR A 124 16.21 0.92 -1.84
N ARG A 125 17.31 1.33 -2.47
CA ARG A 125 17.48 1.19 -3.92
C ARG A 125 17.91 -0.26 -4.22
N PRO A 126 17.20 -1.01 -5.08
CA PRO A 126 17.61 -2.35 -5.46
C PRO A 126 18.96 -2.27 -6.15
N THR A 127 19.97 -2.97 -5.62
CA THR A 127 21.23 -3.14 -6.33
C THR A 127 21.01 -4.15 -7.44
N ASN A 128 21.15 -3.73 -8.70
CA ASN A 128 21.27 -4.64 -9.82
C ASN A 128 22.59 -5.43 -9.67
N LYS A 129 22.60 -6.50 -8.89
CA LYS A 129 23.65 -7.50 -9.06
C LYS A 129 23.37 -8.14 -10.43
N LYS A 130 24.09 -7.70 -11.46
CA LYS A 130 24.27 -8.50 -12.67
C LYS A 130 24.73 -9.87 -12.17
N LYS A 131 23.91 -10.91 -12.35
CA LYS A 131 24.41 -12.27 -12.23
C LYS A 131 25.53 -12.36 -13.29
N LYS A 132 26.77 -12.49 -12.83
CA LYS A 132 27.87 -12.95 -13.67
C LYS A 132 27.61 -14.41 -14.00
#